data_AF-A0A352VPG0-F1
#
_entry.id   AF-A0A352VPG0-F1
#
_cell.length_a   1.000
_cell.length_b   1.000
_cell.length_c   1.000
_cell.angle_alpha   90.00
_cell.angle_beta   90.00
_cell.angle_gamma   90.00
#
_symmetry.space_group_name_H-M   'P 1'
#
loop_
_entity.id
_entity.type
_entity.pdbx_description
1 polymer ?
#
loop_
_entity_poly.entity_id
_entity_poly.type
_entity_poly.pdbx_seq_one_letter_code
_entity_poly.pdbx_strand_id
1 'polypeptide(L)' 'LKPNMVLSGKSCPDQATVEVVADMTVRCLLHSVPAAIPGIVFLSGGQTSEQATERLSAMNAR' A
#
# COMPACT_ATOMS: atom_id res chain seq x y z
N LEU A 1 13.53 1.29 -1.04
CA LEU A 1 12.66 1.36 -2.25
C LEU A 1 11.54 2.37 -1.99
N LYS A 2 11.14 3.22 -2.96
CA LYS A 2 10.07 4.22 -2.77
C LYS A 2 8.87 4.00 -3.71
N PRO A 3 8.09 2.91 -3.54
CA PRO A 3 6.99 2.57 -4.44
C PRO A 3 5.68 3.28 -4.05
N ASN A 4 4.67 3.15 -4.90
CA ASN A 4 3.28 3.39 -4.55
C ASN A 4 2.66 2.17 -3.83
N MET A 5 1.56 2.41 -3.10
CA MET A 5 0.68 1.33 -2.65
C MET A 5 -0.12 0.76 -3.83
N VAL A 6 -0.62 -0.47 -3.69
CA VAL A 6 -1.54 -1.07 -4.67
C VAL A 6 -2.94 -0.51 -4.43
N LEU A 7 -3.39 0.38 -5.32
CA LEU A 7 -4.64 1.13 -5.17
C LEU A 7 -5.57 0.92 -6.36
N SER A 8 -6.88 1.02 -6.13
CA SER A 8 -7.86 1.22 -7.21
C SER A 8 -7.53 2.50 -7.99
N GLY A 9 -7.80 2.52 -9.29
CA GLY A 9 -7.69 3.73 -10.08
C GLY A 9 -8.63 4.83 -9.57
N LYS A 10 -8.24 6.10 -9.72
CA LYS A 10 -9.04 7.25 -9.24
C LYS A 10 -10.45 7.32 -9.84
N SER A 11 -10.60 6.88 -11.09
CA SER A 11 -11.88 6.85 -11.81
C SER A 11 -12.63 5.52 -11.66
N CYS A 12 -12.11 4.59 -10.85
CA CYS A 12 -12.77 3.30 -10.61
C CYS A 12 -13.99 3.52 -9.69
N PRO A 13 -15.20 3.10 -10.07
CA PRO A 13 -16.38 3.25 -9.20
C PRO A 13 -16.23 2.43 -7.92
N ASP A 14 -15.60 1.26 -8.00
CA ASP A 14 -15.34 0.37 -6.87
C ASP A 14 -13.96 0.64 -6.27
N GLN A 15 -13.95 1.27 -5.09
CA GLN A 15 -12.73 1.54 -4.34
C GLN A 15 -12.47 0.44 -3.32
N ALA A 16 -11.26 -0.10 -3.33
CA ALA A 16 -10.85 -1.14 -2.38
C ALA A 16 -10.80 -0.62 -0.94
N THR A 17 -11.13 -1.49 0.02
CA THR A 17 -11.02 -1.19 1.45
C THR A 17 -9.56 -1.07 1.88
N VAL A 18 -9.33 -0.54 3.08
CA VAL A 18 -7.99 -0.38 3.66
C VAL A 18 -7.28 -1.73 3.76
N GLU A 19 -7.98 -2.77 4.20
CA GLU A 19 -7.46 -4.12 4.43
C GLU A 19 -7.05 -4.76 3.10
N VAL A 20 -7.89 -4.64 2.08
CA VAL A 20 -7.61 -5.17 0.73
C VAL A 20 -6.39 -4.48 0.13
N VAL A 21 -6.28 -3.15 0.25
CA VAL A 21 -5.10 -2.41 -0.20
C VAL A 21 -3.85 -2.88 0.53
N ALA A 22 -3.92 -3.06 1.85
CA ALA A 22 -2.81 -3.53 2.66
C ALA A 22 -2.37 -4.95 2.26
N ASP A 23 -3.31 -5.89 2.11
CA ASP A 23 -3.04 -7.27 1.71
C ASP A 23 -2.40 -7.35 0.33
N MET A 24 -3.00 -6.67 -0.63
CA MET A 24 -2.52 -6.69 -2.01
C MET A 24 -1.16 -6.02 -2.13
N THR A 25 -0.90 -4.96 -1.35
CA THR A 25 0.40 -4.28 -1.32
C THR A 25 1.48 -5.18 -0.73
N VAL A 26 1.26 -5.74 0.47
CA VAL A 26 2.24 -6.65 1.11
C VAL A 26 2.49 -7.87 0.24
N ARG A 27 1.44 -8.48 -0.30
CA ARG A 27 1.56 -9.63 -1.21
C ARG A 27 2.41 -9.28 -2.42
N CYS A 28 2.14 -8.17 -3.09
CA CYS A 28 2.92 -7.73 -4.26
C CYS A 28 4.41 -7.58 -3.94
N LEU A 29 4.72 -6.93 -2.81
CA LEU A 29 6.10 -6.69 -2.39
C LEU A 29 6.83 -7.98 -2.02
N LEU A 30 6.17 -8.90 -1.29
CA LEU A 30 6.76 -10.20 -0.96
C LEU A 30 7.11 -11.04 -2.19
N HIS A 31 6.36 -10.91 -3.29
CA HIS A 31 6.64 -11.63 -4.54
C HIS A 31 7.73 -10.97 -5.39
N SER A 32 7.98 -9.67 -5.20
CA SER A 32 8.76 -8.87 -6.17
C SER A 32 10.02 -8.25 -5.58
N VAL A 33 10.10 -8.08 -4.27
CA VAL A 33 11.18 -7.36 -3.59
C VAL A 33 12.00 -8.33 -2.76
N PRO A 34 13.31 -8.47 -3.03
CA PRO A 34 14.19 -9.29 -2.20
C PRO A 34 14.24 -8.81 -0.76
N ALA A 35 14.27 -9.75 0.20
CA ALA A 35 14.35 -9.46 1.63
C ALA A 35 15.61 -8.69 2.05
N ALA A 36 16.65 -8.65 1.20
CA ALA A 36 17.86 -7.87 1.43
C ALA A 36 17.63 -6.35 1.40
N ILE A 37 16.48 -5.88 0.90
CA ILE A 37 16.15 -4.45 0.90
C ILE A 37 15.67 -4.05 2.31
N PRO A 38 16.36 -3.12 3.00
CA PRO A 38 16.12 -2.86 4.42
C PRO A 38 14.85 -2.04 4.71
N GLY A 39 14.20 -1.49 3.68
CA GLY A 39 13.04 -0.64 3.89
C GLY A 39 12.32 -0.20 2.62
N ILE A 40 11.02 0.01 2.81
CA ILE A 40 10.08 0.48 1.78
C ILE A 40 9.38 1.72 2.32
N VAL A 41 9.49 2.83 1.61
CA VAL A 41 8.93 4.13 2.02
C VAL A 41 7.89 4.55 0.98
N PHE A 42 6.61 4.52 1.32
CA PHE A 42 5.56 4.69 0.33
C PHE A 42 5.36 6.15 -0.11
N LEU A 43 5.02 6.33 -1.38
CA LEU A 43 4.41 7.57 -1.90
C LEU A 43 2.93 7.63 -1.48
N SER A 44 2.42 8.81 -1.11
CA SER A 44 1.00 8.99 -0.75
C SER A 44 0.06 8.94 -1.97
N GLY A 45 0.56 9.15 -3.19
CA GLY A 45 -0.21 8.91 -4.43
C GLY A 45 -1.47 9.76 -4.62
N GLY A 46 -1.61 10.86 -3.85
CA GLY A 46 -2.81 11.72 -3.86
C GLY A 46 -3.96 11.19 -2.99
N GLN A 47 -3.69 10.25 -2.09
CA GLN A 47 -4.58 9.89 -0.99
C GLN A 47 -4.68 11.04 0.02
N THR A 48 -5.73 11.07 0.84
CA THR A 48 -5.75 11.94 2.02
C THR A 48 -4.72 11.45 3.05
N SER A 49 -4.33 12.33 3.98
CA SER A 49 -3.37 12.01 5.04
C SER A 49 -3.87 10.86 5.91
N GLU A 50 -5.16 10.85 6.24
CA GLU A 50 -5.82 9.83 7.05
C GLU A 50 -5.79 8.48 6.33
N GLN A 51 -6.23 8.43 5.07
CA GLN A 51 -6.24 7.20 4.28
C GLN A 51 -4.85 6.59 4.10
N ALA A 52 -3.85 7.44 3.83
CA ALA A 52 -2.47 6.98 3.68
C ALA A 52 -1.93 6.39 5.00
N THR A 53 -2.28 7.00 6.13
CA THR A 53 -1.87 6.55 7.48
C THR A 53 -2.57 5.26 7.88
N GLU A 54 -3.88 5.14 7.66
CA GLU A 54 -4.65 3.94 7.95
C GLU A 54 -4.16 2.74 7.17
N ARG A 55 -3.92 2.90 5.86
CA ARG A 55 -3.37 1.84 4.99
C ARG A 55 -1.97 1.43 5.42
N LEU A 56 -1.11 2.39 5.77
CA LEU A 56 0.21 2.09 6.29
C LEU A 56 0.15 1.33 7.62
N SER A 57 -0.74 1.74 8.52
CA SER A 57 -0.97 1.08 9.80
C SER A 57 -1.46 -0.35 9.61
N ALA A 58 -2.47 -0.56 8.76
CA ALA A 58 -3.04 -1.88 8.47
C ALA A 58 -2.02 -2.86 7.88
N MET A 59 -1.05 -2.38 7.08
CA MET A 59 0.06 -3.22 6.60
C MET A 59 0.98 -3.71 7.72
N ASN A 60 1.17 -2.92 8.79
CA ASN A 60 2.11 -3.22 9.88
C ASN A 60 1.45 -3.84 11.12
N ALA A 61 0.12 -3.85 11.21
CA ALA A 61 -0.62 -4.43 12.33
C ALA A 61 -0.81 -5.95 12.24
N ARG A 62 -0.07 -6.63 11.35
CA ARG A 62 -0.22 -8.05 11.01
C ARG A 62 0.99 -8.86 11.46
#